data_AF-A0A806TZM2-F1
#
_entry.id   AF-A0A806TZM2-F1
#
_cell.length_a   1.000
_cell.length_b   1.000
_cell.length_c   1.000
_cell.angle_alpha   90.00
_cell.angle_beta   90.00
_cell.angle_gamma   90.00
#
_symmetry.space_group_name_H-M   'P 1'
#
loop_
_entity.id
_entity.type
_entity.pdbx_description
1 polymer ?
#
loop_
_entity_poly.entity_id
_entity_poly.type
_entity_poly.pdbx_seq_one_letter_code
_entity_poly.pdbx_strand_id
1 'polypeptide(L)'
;MHRYKITFAYDGSNFAGFQVQPGERTVQQVLERAVNKIAKKPQPPLMVFGSGRTDAGVHALGQVAHFDLPYQIPGPSLVRALNSSLPLDVLVKEATEVAPDFHARFDAHHKRYRYRVVGGEFTNPFKRNYTGHYKYPVDVERMQTAAQDFVGEHDFTSFVASGSQATSNVRRIDEVTVVRDEENDEVVFDFVGNGFLYNQVRIMVAFLLEIGNGRRPVDDVMRVMKAKNRDLARGTAPASGLYLVEVTYDSPANSQND
;
A
#
# COMPACT_ATOMS: atom_id res chain seq x y z
N MET A 1 5.47 -22.77 19.00
CA MET A 1 4.75 -21.97 17.99
C MET A 1 5.77 -21.52 16.96
N HIS A 2 5.43 -21.61 15.68
CA HIS A 2 6.31 -21.30 14.55
C HIS A 2 5.80 -20.05 13.85
N ARG A 3 6.62 -19.01 13.76
CA ARG A 3 6.23 -17.75 13.13
C ARG A 3 6.48 -17.80 11.63
N TYR A 4 5.45 -17.49 10.85
CA TYR A 4 5.55 -17.42 9.41
C TYR A 4 5.37 -16.00 8.92
N LYS A 5 6.26 -15.58 8.00
CA LYS A 5 6.09 -14.41 7.15
C LYS A 5 5.55 -14.87 5.80
N ILE A 6 4.47 -14.23 5.32
CA ILE A 6 3.94 -14.45 3.98
C ILE A 6 4.04 -13.18 3.15
N THR A 7 4.32 -13.35 1.86
CA THR A 7 4.17 -12.30 0.84
C THR A 7 2.97 -12.64 -0.02
N PHE A 8 2.05 -11.70 -0.22
CA PHE A 8 0.79 -11.97 -0.91
C PHE A 8 0.29 -10.74 -1.68
N ALA A 9 -0.56 -11.01 -2.66
CA ALA A 9 -1.27 -10.03 -3.47
C ALA A 9 -2.78 -10.14 -3.23
N TYR A 10 -3.51 -9.06 -3.47
CA TYR A 10 -4.97 -9.08 -3.52
C TYR A 10 -5.53 -7.96 -4.38
N ASP A 11 -6.69 -8.25 -4.98
CA ASP A 11 -7.55 -7.26 -5.58
C ASP A 11 -8.44 -6.64 -4.48
N GLY A 12 -8.19 -5.37 -4.15
CA GLY A 12 -8.91 -4.62 -3.13
C GLY A 12 -10.34 -4.23 -3.48
N SER A 13 -10.79 -4.41 -4.72
CA SER A 13 -12.07 -3.87 -5.22
C SER A 13 -13.28 -4.25 -4.36
N ASN A 14 -13.30 -5.47 -3.81
CA ASN A 14 -14.40 -6.02 -3.02
C ASN A 14 -14.06 -6.18 -1.54
N PHE A 15 -13.12 -5.39 -1.03
CA PHE A 15 -12.73 -5.37 0.37
C PHE A 15 -12.95 -3.99 0.99
N ALA A 16 -13.44 -3.97 2.23
CA ALA A 16 -13.52 -2.76 3.06
C ALA A 16 -12.14 -2.33 3.63
N GLY A 17 -11.07 -2.72 2.95
CA GLY A 17 -9.68 -2.50 3.34
C GLY A 17 -9.04 -3.73 4.00
N PHE A 18 -7.83 -3.54 4.51
CA PHE A 18 -7.07 -4.62 5.12
C PHE A 18 -7.64 -5.06 6.48
N GLN A 19 -7.79 -4.10 7.40
CA GLN A 19 -8.07 -4.39 8.81
C GLN A 19 -9.51 -4.86 9.02
N VAL A 20 -9.72 -5.83 9.90
CA VAL A 20 -11.06 -6.29 10.34
C VAL A 20 -11.95 -5.14 10.80
N GLN A 21 -13.19 -5.14 10.30
CA GLN A 21 -14.26 -4.24 10.69
C GLN A 21 -15.55 -5.06 10.89
N PRO A 22 -16.41 -4.72 11.87
CA PRO A 22 -17.65 -5.44 12.11
C PRO A 22 -18.56 -5.46 10.88
N GLY A 23 -19.05 -6.63 10.49
CA GLY A 23 -20.00 -6.79 9.38
C GLY A 23 -19.40 -6.71 7.97
N GLU A 24 -18.12 -6.34 7.85
CA GLU A 24 -17.48 -6.07 6.57
C GLU A 24 -16.53 -7.19 6.12
N ARG A 25 -16.35 -7.32 4.81
CA ARG A 25 -15.37 -8.23 4.22
C ARG A 25 -14.00 -7.54 4.14
N THR A 26 -13.00 -8.07 4.84
CA THR A 26 -11.65 -7.49 4.90
C THR A 26 -10.58 -8.53 4.57
N VAL A 27 -9.42 -8.06 4.10
CA VAL A 27 -8.30 -8.94 3.73
C VAL A 27 -7.78 -9.71 4.95
N GLN A 28 -7.62 -9.03 6.09
CA GLN A 28 -7.19 -9.65 7.34
C GLN A 28 -8.14 -10.78 7.75
N GLN A 29 -9.46 -10.55 7.70
CA GLN A 29 -10.43 -11.58 8.09
C GLN A 29 -10.36 -12.81 7.17
N VAL A 30 -10.18 -12.60 5.85
CA VAL A 30 -10.03 -13.70 4.89
C VAL A 30 -8.77 -14.52 5.19
N LEU A 31 -7.65 -13.86 5.46
CA LEU A 31 -6.39 -14.52 5.85
C LEU A 31 -6.55 -15.27 7.18
N GLU A 32 -7.14 -14.64 8.20
CA GLU A 32 -7.37 -15.27 9.51
C GLU A 32 -8.24 -16.52 9.41
N ARG A 33 -9.29 -16.51 8.59
CA ARG A 33 -10.10 -17.72 8.34
C ARG A 33 -9.27 -18.84 7.73
N ALA A 34 -8.42 -18.55 6.75
CA ALA A 34 -7.57 -19.54 6.10
C ALA A 34 -6.52 -20.10 7.08
N VAL A 35 -5.82 -19.22 7.80
CA VAL A 35 -4.81 -19.58 8.81
C VAL A 35 -5.42 -20.44 9.91
N ASN A 36 -6.57 -20.04 10.48
CA ASN A 36 -7.23 -20.80 11.53
C ASN A 36 -7.77 -22.15 11.03
N LYS A 37 -8.21 -22.25 9.78
CA LYS A 37 -8.58 -23.55 9.18
C LYS A 37 -7.37 -24.47 9.09
N ILE A 38 -6.23 -23.96 8.61
CA ILE A 38 -4.98 -24.72 8.53
C ILE A 38 -4.52 -25.16 9.92
N ALA A 39 -4.65 -24.30 10.93
CA ALA A 39 -4.30 -24.58 12.32
C ALA A 39 -5.30 -25.46 13.09
N LYS A 40 -6.30 -26.04 12.40
CA LYS A 40 -7.35 -26.90 12.98
C LYS A 40 -8.25 -26.19 14.01
N LYS A 41 -8.57 -24.91 13.76
CA LYS A 41 -9.52 -24.08 14.55
C LYS A 41 -9.17 -24.02 16.05
N PRO A 42 -7.99 -23.50 16.42
CA PRO A 42 -7.59 -23.36 17.81
C PRO A 42 -8.50 -22.39 18.57
N GLN A 43 -8.46 -22.47 19.91
CA GLN A 43 -9.15 -21.57 20.81
C GLN A 43 -8.12 -20.99 21.81
N PRO A 44 -7.87 -19.67 21.84
CA PRO A 44 -8.45 -18.63 20.97
C PRO A 44 -7.98 -18.73 19.50
N PRO A 45 -8.69 -18.08 18.55
CA PRO A 45 -8.26 -18.03 17.16
C PRO A 45 -6.95 -17.27 16.99
N LEU A 46 -6.14 -17.70 16.02
CA LEU A 46 -4.90 -17.05 15.63
C LEU A 46 -5.19 -15.74 14.89
N MET A 47 -4.37 -14.73 15.16
CA MET A 47 -4.44 -13.43 14.49
C MET A 47 -3.42 -13.34 13.35
N VAL A 48 -3.72 -12.49 12.37
CA VAL A 48 -2.81 -12.17 11.27
C VAL A 48 -2.43 -10.68 11.33
N PHE A 49 -1.14 -10.40 11.30
CA PHE A 49 -0.61 -9.03 11.40
C PHE A 49 0.04 -8.60 10.09
N GLY A 50 -0.60 -7.66 9.38
CA GLY A 50 -0.06 -7.08 8.15
C GLY A 50 1.03 -6.03 8.41
N SER A 51 1.90 -5.81 7.43
CA SER A 51 2.96 -4.79 7.50
C SER A 51 2.41 -3.36 7.49
N GLY A 52 1.24 -3.18 6.90
CA GLY A 52 0.55 -1.90 6.76
C GLY A 52 -0.92 -2.14 6.48
N ARG A 53 -1.75 -1.15 6.80
CA ARG A 53 -3.16 -1.15 6.45
C ARG A 53 -3.31 -0.50 5.07
N THR A 54 -4.17 -1.06 4.26
CA THR A 54 -4.66 -0.45 3.03
C THR A 54 -6.14 -0.11 3.20
N ASP A 55 -6.56 0.98 2.56
CA ASP A 55 -7.93 1.46 2.61
C ASP A 55 -8.85 0.62 1.73
N ALA A 56 -10.17 0.78 1.90
CA ALA A 56 -11.14 0.13 1.03
C ALA A 56 -10.89 0.45 -0.46
N GLY A 57 -10.89 -0.58 -1.30
CA GLY A 57 -10.61 -0.46 -2.74
C GLY A 57 -9.13 -0.37 -3.13
N VAL A 58 -8.18 -0.32 -2.18
CA VAL A 58 -6.74 -0.31 -2.48
C VAL A 58 -6.23 -1.73 -2.68
N HIS A 59 -5.39 -1.96 -3.69
CA HIS A 59 -4.84 -3.27 -4.01
C HIS A 59 -3.46 -3.50 -3.38
N ALA A 60 -2.98 -4.74 -3.43
CA ALA A 60 -1.56 -5.02 -3.20
C ALA A 60 -1.02 -6.05 -4.18
N LEU A 61 0.21 -5.83 -4.63
CA LEU A 61 1.01 -6.80 -5.38
C LEU A 61 1.98 -7.55 -4.46
N GLY A 62 2.39 -6.96 -3.33
CA GLY A 62 3.39 -7.52 -2.43
C GLY A 62 3.18 -7.06 -1.00
N GLN A 63 1.96 -7.21 -0.48
CA GLN A 63 1.72 -7.04 0.95
C GLN A 63 2.42 -8.18 1.71
N VAL A 64 2.83 -7.89 2.94
CA VAL A 64 3.44 -8.85 3.84
C VAL A 64 2.63 -8.94 5.13
N ALA A 65 2.48 -10.15 5.65
CA ALA A 65 1.87 -10.40 6.94
C ALA A 65 2.63 -11.50 7.69
N HIS A 66 2.45 -11.54 9.01
CA HIS A 66 2.90 -12.66 9.82
C HIS A 66 1.81 -13.22 10.72
N PHE A 67 2.00 -14.48 11.12
CA PHE A 67 1.14 -15.22 12.06
C PHE A 67 1.92 -16.41 12.62
N ASP A 68 1.41 -16.98 13.71
CA ASP A 68 2.04 -18.12 14.39
C ASP A 68 1.22 -19.40 14.18
N LEU A 69 1.87 -20.52 13.89
CA LEU A 69 1.26 -21.86 13.79
C LEU A 69 1.73 -22.79 14.92
N PRO A 70 0.90 -23.74 15.37
CA PRO A 70 1.28 -24.67 16.44
C PRO A 70 2.27 -25.76 16.01
N TYR A 71 2.47 -25.94 14.71
CA TYR A 71 3.40 -26.92 14.13
C TYR A 71 4.08 -26.35 12.90
N GLN A 72 5.21 -26.95 12.56
CA GLN A 72 5.99 -26.56 11.39
C GLN A 72 5.34 -27.07 10.11
N ILE A 73 5.27 -26.20 9.11
CA ILE A 73 4.87 -26.51 7.73
C ILE A 73 5.96 -25.96 6.79
N PRO A 74 6.52 -26.76 5.88
CA PRO A 74 7.44 -26.25 4.87
C PRO A 74 6.78 -25.12 4.05
N GLY A 75 7.53 -24.04 3.79
CA GLY A 75 7.03 -22.85 3.10
C GLY A 75 6.20 -23.12 1.83
N PRO A 76 6.71 -23.90 0.86
CA PRO A 76 5.94 -24.24 -0.34
C PRO A 76 4.62 -24.99 -0.06
N SER A 77 4.60 -25.84 0.96
CA SER A 77 3.38 -26.54 1.39
C SER A 77 2.38 -25.59 2.04
N LEU A 78 2.86 -24.62 2.83
CA LEU A 78 2.01 -23.58 3.43
C LEU A 78 1.39 -22.67 2.36
N VAL A 79 2.16 -22.28 1.33
CA VAL A 79 1.64 -21.53 0.17
C VAL A 79 0.48 -22.28 -0.50
N ARG A 80 0.66 -23.58 -0.79
CA ARG A 80 -0.39 -24.42 -1.39
C ARG A 80 -1.63 -24.55 -0.48
N ALA A 81 -1.41 -24.72 0.83
CA ALA A 81 -2.49 -24.86 1.79
C ALA A 81 -3.31 -23.56 1.93
N LEU A 82 -2.65 -22.41 1.97
CA LEU A 82 -3.31 -21.10 2.01
C LEU A 82 -4.10 -20.85 0.73
N ASN A 83 -3.46 -20.97 -0.43
CA ASN A 83 -4.11 -20.68 -1.71
C ASN A 83 -5.27 -21.62 -2.04
N SER A 84 -5.28 -22.86 -1.52
CA SER A 84 -6.45 -23.76 -1.67
C SER A 84 -7.65 -23.38 -0.80
N SER A 85 -7.46 -22.51 0.20
CA SER A 85 -8.52 -22.03 1.11
C SER A 85 -8.90 -20.57 0.90
N LEU A 86 -8.07 -19.79 0.19
CA LEU A 86 -8.30 -18.38 -0.09
C LEU A 86 -9.24 -18.18 -1.29
N PRO A 87 -10.01 -17.07 -1.31
CA PRO A 87 -10.76 -16.67 -2.49
C PRO A 87 -9.83 -16.22 -3.63
N LEU A 88 -10.35 -16.16 -4.85
CA LEU A 88 -9.57 -15.85 -6.06
C LEU A 88 -9.00 -14.42 -6.11
N ASP A 89 -9.50 -13.52 -5.26
CA ASP A 89 -9.02 -12.15 -5.13
C ASP A 89 -7.88 -11.99 -4.10
N VAL A 90 -7.35 -13.09 -3.54
CA VAL A 90 -6.17 -13.11 -2.67
C VAL A 90 -5.24 -14.26 -3.06
N LEU A 91 -3.95 -13.95 -3.25
CA LEU A 91 -2.93 -14.92 -3.65
C LEU A 91 -1.69 -14.81 -2.78
N VAL A 92 -1.36 -15.87 -2.05
CA VAL A 92 -0.07 -16.01 -1.35
C VAL A 92 0.99 -16.44 -2.35
N LYS A 93 2.08 -15.69 -2.43
CA LYS A 93 3.20 -15.94 -3.34
C LYS A 93 4.31 -16.73 -2.65
N GLU A 94 4.60 -16.35 -1.41
CA GLU A 94 5.70 -16.90 -0.63
C GLU A 94 5.31 -17.07 0.83
N ALA A 95 5.90 -18.06 1.49
CA ALA A 95 5.79 -18.27 2.93
C ALA A 95 7.12 -18.78 3.47
N THR A 96 7.62 -18.14 4.52
CA THR A 96 8.91 -18.44 5.13
C THR A 96 8.77 -18.45 6.65
N GLU A 97 9.33 -19.45 7.31
CA GLU A 97 9.47 -19.44 8.76
C GLU A 97 10.52 -18.40 9.16
N VAL A 98 10.21 -17.57 10.14
CA VAL A 98 11.04 -16.43 10.57
C VAL A 98 11.26 -16.48 12.07
N ALA A 99 12.17 -15.63 12.56
CA ALA A 99 12.46 -15.53 13.97
C ALA A 99 11.18 -15.24 14.80
N PRO A 100 11.05 -15.77 16.03
CA PRO A 100 9.84 -15.60 16.85
C PRO A 100 9.51 -14.16 17.23
N ASP A 101 10.49 -13.25 17.14
CA ASP A 101 10.38 -11.83 17.43
C ASP A 101 10.05 -10.98 16.19
N PHE A 102 10.14 -11.53 14.97
CA PHE A 102 9.81 -10.83 13.73
C PHE A 102 8.39 -10.25 13.78
N HIS A 103 8.24 -8.98 13.40
CA HIS A 103 6.97 -8.31 13.30
C HIS A 103 6.84 -7.53 11.98
N ALA A 104 5.99 -8.03 11.08
CA ALA A 104 5.76 -7.49 9.73
C ALA A 104 5.57 -5.96 9.66
N ARG A 105 4.98 -5.33 10.69
CA ARG A 105 4.80 -3.87 10.70
C ARG A 105 6.02 -3.09 11.20
N PHE A 106 6.71 -3.59 12.21
CA PHE A 106 7.69 -2.79 12.96
C PHE A 106 9.10 -2.98 12.42
N ASP A 107 9.35 -4.14 11.81
CA ASP A 107 10.62 -4.44 11.14
C ASP A 107 10.62 -4.03 9.67
N ALA A 108 9.54 -3.39 9.18
CA ALA A 108 9.48 -2.91 7.81
C ALA A 108 10.30 -1.62 7.66
N HIS A 109 11.21 -1.59 6.69
CA HIS A 109 12.10 -0.45 6.45
C HIS A 109 11.56 0.47 5.37
N HIS A 110 11.09 -0.12 4.26
CA HIS A 110 10.61 0.63 3.11
C HIS A 110 9.33 0.04 2.55
N LYS A 111 8.48 0.90 2.00
CA LYS A 111 7.28 0.53 1.26
C LYS A 111 7.28 1.22 -0.08
N ARG A 112 6.98 0.46 -1.13
CA ARG A 112 6.74 0.99 -2.47
C ARG A 112 5.25 0.98 -2.76
N TYR A 113 4.69 2.15 -3.03
CA TYR A 113 3.34 2.29 -3.55
C TYR A 113 3.39 2.70 -5.01
N ARG A 114 2.50 2.11 -5.81
CA ARG A 114 2.25 2.52 -7.18
C ARG A 114 0.85 3.09 -7.29
N TYR A 115 0.71 4.20 -7.97
CA TYR A 115 -0.57 4.73 -8.38
C TYR A 115 -0.68 4.76 -9.90
N ARG A 116 -1.78 4.26 -10.46
CA ARG A 116 -2.06 4.26 -11.89
C ARG A 116 -3.23 5.19 -12.20
N VAL A 117 -3.03 6.12 -13.12
CA VAL A 117 -4.06 7.07 -13.58
C VAL A 117 -4.38 6.80 -15.04
N VAL A 118 -5.67 6.70 -15.36
CA VAL A 118 -6.15 6.75 -16.75
C VAL A 118 -6.81 8.10 -17.01
N GLY A 119 -6.45 8.70 -18.14
CA GLY A 119 -7.03 9.94 -18.63
C GLY A 119 -8.39 9.74 -19.34
N GLY A 120 -8.91 10.83 -19.90
CA GLY A 120 -10.05 10.81 -20.83
C GLY A 120 -11.35 11.33 -20.23
N GLU A 121 -12.31 11.69 -21.09
CA GLU A 121 -13.53 12.36 -20.66
C GLU A 121 -14.41 11.52 -19.72
N PHE A 122 -14.46 10.21 -19.97
CA PHE A 122 -15.28 9.25 -19.25
C PHE A 122 -14.42 8.10 -18.72
N THR A 123 -14.88 7.47 -17.65
CA THR A 123 -14.20 6.31 -17.05
C THR A 123 -14.24 5.11 -17.99
N ASN A 124 -13.08 4.53 -18.28
CA ASN A 124 -12.99 3.28 -19.03
C ASN A 124 -13.52 2.10 -18.16
N PRO A 125 -14.57 1.38 -18.58
CA PRO A 125 -15.13 0.31 -17.77
C PRO A 125 -14.14 -0.82 -17.51
N PHE A 126 -13.19 -1.09 -18.39
CA PHE A 126 -12.22 -2.18 -18.21
C PHE A 126 -11.07 -1.82 -17.26
N LYS A 127 -10.89 -0.53 -16.95
CA LYS A 127 -9.83 -0.03 -16.07
C LYS A 127 -10.32 0.51 -14.74
N ARG A 128 -11.62 0.78 -14.60
CA ARG A 128 -12.24 1.48 -13.45
C ARG A 128 -11.88 0.92 -12.07
N ASN A 129 -11.59 -0.38 -11.98
CA ASN A 129 -11.23 -1.05 -10.73
C ASN A 129 -9.72 -1.05 -10.45
N TYR A 130 -8.88 -0.65 -11.40
CA TYR A 130 -7.42 -0.83 -11.37
C TYR A 130 -6.63 0.45 -11.66
N THR A 131 -7.35 1.54 -11.92
CA THR A 131 -6.79 2.87 -12.11
C THR A 131 -7.66 3.91 -11.41
N GLY A 132 -7.06 5.05 -11.10
CA GLY A 132 -7.80 6.28 -10.83
C GLY A 132 -8.15 6.96 -12.15
N HIS A 133 -9.41 7.35 -12.32
CA HIS A 133 -9.82 8.15 -13.47
C HIS A 133 -9.51 9.63 -13.21
N TYR A 134 -8.95 10.30 -14.23
CA TYR A 134 -8.76 11.74 -14.23
C TYR A 134 -9.18 12.34 -15.57
N LYS A 135 -10.17 13.25 -15.53
CA LYS A 135 -10.79 13.78 -16.76
C LYS A 135 -9.85 14.65 -17.62
N TYR A 136 -8.99 15.43 -16.96
CA TYR A 136 -8.27 16.50 -17.63
C TYR A 136 -6.92 16.02 -18.18
N PRO A 137 -6.46 16.54 -19.33
CA PRO A 137 -5.10 16.28 -19.79
C PRO A 137 -4.10 16.78 -18.74
N VAL A 138 -2.97 16.09 -18.64
CA VAL A 138 -1.90 16.40 -17.69
C VAL A 138 -0.56 16.44 -18.40
N ASP A 139 0.25 17.41 -17.99
CA ASP A 139 1.65 17.53 -18.35
C ASP A 139 2.49 16.74 -17.33
N VAL A 140 3.16 15.70 -17.83
CA VAL A 140 3.96 14.79 -17.00
C VAL A 140 5.24 15.45 -16.51
N GLU A 141 5.87 16.33 -17.29
CA GLU A 141 7.11 17.01 -16.91
C GLU A 141 6.87 17.98 -15.74
N ARG A 142 5.73 18.68 -15.74
CA ARG A 142 5.30 19.51 -14.60
C ARG A 142 5.13 18.67 -13.34
N MET A 143 4.52 17.50 -13.45
CA MET A 143 4.32 16.60 -12.30
C MET A 143 5.63 16.00 -11.82
N GLN A 144 6.53 15.61 -12.72
CA GLN A 144 7.86 15.11 -12.38
C GLN A 144 8.66 16.14 -11.60
N THR A 145 8.64 17.40 -12.06
CA THR A 145 9.33 18.50 -11.38
C THR A 145 8.78 18.73 -9.98
N ALA A 146 7.46 18.88 -9.84
CA ALA A 146 6.82 19.08 -8.54
C ALA A 146 6.97 17.89 -7.60
N ALA A 147 7.02 16.66 -8.12
CA ALA A 147 7.13 15.45 -7.31
C ALA A 147 8.45 15.37 -6.54
N GLN A 148 9.52 16.01 -7.03
CA GLN A 148 10.81 16.03 -6.34
C GLN A 148 10.77 16.76 -5.00
N ASP A 149 9.86 17.73 -4.85
CA ASP A 149 9.68 18.45 -3.59
C ASP A 149 9.19 17.54 -2.44
N PHE A 150 8.57 16.39 -2.76
CA PHE A 150 8.15 15.42 -1.75
C PHE A 150 9.31 14.54 -1.23
N VAL A 151 10.44 14.47 -1.95
CA VAL A 151 11.59 13.64 -1.57
C VAL A 151 12.29 14.25 -0.35
N GLY A 152 12.70 13.40 0.58
CA GLY A 152 13.31 13.77 1.86
C GLY A 152 12.37 13.55 3.05
N GLU A 153 12.78 14.09 4.20
CA GLU A 153 12.01 14.03 5.44
C GLU A 153 11.19 15.30 5.64
N HIS A 154 9.87 15.16 5.71
CA HIS A 154 8.94 16.29 5.79
C HIS A 154 7.80 16.03 6.77
N ASP A 155 7.22 17.12 7.28
CA ASP A 155 5.93 17.09 7.96
C ASP A 155 4.79 17.10 6.93
N PHE A 156 4.13 15.95 6.76
CA PHE A 156 3.06 15.76 5.79
C PHE A 156 1.67 16.10 6.34
N THR A 157 1.56 16.99 7.33
CA THR A 157 0.26 17.41 7.89
C THR A 157 -0.72 17.93 6.82
N SER A 158 -0.25 18.59 5.77
CA SER A 158 -1.11 19.01 4.66
C SER A 158 -1.59 17.86 3.78
N PHE A 159 -0.93 16.70 3.84
CA PHE A 159 -1.14 15.53 2.99
C PHE A 159 -1.63 14.31 3.78
N VAL A 160 -2.30 14.50 4.91
CA VAL A 160 -2.90 13.41 5.68
C VAL A 160 -4.40 13.63 5.84
N ALA A 161 -5.19 12.58 5.67
CA ALA A 161 -6.62 12.65 5.93
C ALA A 161 -6.92 12.72 7.43
N SER A 162 -8.07 13.31 7.77
CA SER A 162 -8.63 13.23 9.11
C SER A 162 -8.84 11.77 9.52
N GLY A 163 -8.74 11.48 10.81
CA GLY A 163 -8.82 10.11 11.34
C GLY A 163 -7.50 9.32 11.31
N SER A 164 -6.39 9.94 10.90
CA SER A 164 -5.05 9.36 11.09
C SER A 164 -4.79 9.04 12.57
N GLN A 165 -4.30 7.84 12.83
CA GLN A 165 -3.88 7.38 14.17
C GLN A 165 -2.36 7.48 14.37
N ALA A 166 -1.65 8.14 13.45
CA ALA A 166 -0.21 8.30 13.55
C ALA A 166 0.13 9.28 14.69
N THR A 167 1.14 8.95 15.48
CA THR A 167 1.66 9.81 16.55
C THR A 167 2.50 10.97 16.03
N SER A 168 3.02 10.84 14.81
CA SER A 168 3.76 11.87 14.08
C SER A 168 3.39 11.85 12.60
N ASN A 169 3.27 13.05 12.02
CA ASN A 169 3.06 13.26 10.58
C ASN A 169 4.37 13.42 9.80
N VAL A 170 5.52 13.25 10.48
CA VAL A 170 6.83 13.27 9.81
C VAL A 170 7.09 11.92 9.15
N ARG A 171 7.36 11.92 7.85
CA ARG A 171 7.76 10.73 7.09
C ARG A 171 8.94 11.07 6.19
N ARG A 172 9.66 10.03 5.77
CA ARG A 172 10.71 10.15 4.76
C ARG A 172 10.25 9.44 3.49
N ILE A 173 10.28 10.17 2.39
CA ILE A 173 10.10 9.64 1.04
C ILE A 173 11.47 9.63 0.39
N ASP A 174 11.93 8.46 -0.02
CA ASP A 174 13.25 8.26 -0.61
C ASP A 174 13.22 8.44 -2.13
N GLU A 175 12.09 8.11 -2.77
CA GLU A 175 11.92 8.22 -4.23
C GLU A 175 10.47 8.55 -4.59
N VAL A 176 10.31 9.47 -5.55
CA VAL A 176 9.04 9.67 -6.27
C VAL A 176 9.32 9.70 -7.77
N THR A 177 8.64 8.83 -8.52
CA THR A 177 8.67 8.86 -9.99
C THR A 177 7.28 9.10 -10.55
N VAL A 178 7.23 9.79 -11.69
CA VAL A 178 6.02 9.99 -12.48
C VAL A 178 6.38 9.70 -13.92
N VAL A 179 5.73 8.70 -14.51
CA VAL A 179 6.05 8.26 -15.88
C VAL A 179 4.78 8.10 -16.69
N ARG A 180 4.90 8.37 -17.99
CA ARG A 180 3.89 8.03 -18.98
C ARG A 180 4.10 6.58 -19.40
N ASP A 181 3.08 5.76 -19.23
CA ASP A 181 3.00 4.42 -19.81
C ASP A 181 2.22 4.51 -21.12
N GLU A 182 2.93 4.52 -22.24
CA GLU A 182 2.31 4.65 -23.57
C GLU A 182 1.59 3.38 -24.02
N GLU A 183 2.00 2.20 -23.54
CA GLU A 183 1.34 0.94 -23.90
C GLU A 183 -0.08 0.90 -23.32
N ASN A 184 -0.22 1.37 -22.08
CA ASN A 184 -1.50 1.41 -21.40
C ASN A 184 -2.24 2.74 -21.53
N ASP A 185 -1.64 3.81 -22.08
CA ASP A 185 -2.19 5.17 -22.01
C ASP A 185 -2.54 5.58 -20.56
N GLU A 186 -1.54 5.44 -19.69
CA GLU A 186 -1.64 5.72 -18.26
C GLU A 186 -0.52 6.65 -17.78
N VAL A 187 -0.78 7.36 -16.68
CA VAL A 187 0.28 8.00 -15.90
C VAL A 187 0.49 7.19 -14.63
N VAL A 188 1.73 6.73 -14.42
CA VAL A 188 2.10 5.89 -13.30
C VAL A 188 2.99 6.67 -12.36
N PHE A 189 2.65 6.62 -11.08
CA PHE A 189 3.40 7.22 -9.99
C PHE A 189 3.96 6.11 -9.12
N ASP A 190 5.24 6.13 -8.79
CA ASP A 190 5.79 5.31 -7.71
C ASP A 190 6.26 6.19 -6.56
N PHE A 191 5.98 5.77 -5.33
CA PHE A 191 6.42 6.41 -4.10
C PHE A 191 7.13 5.36 -3.24
N VAL A 192 8.38 5.62 -2.88
CA VAL A 192 9.16 4.77 -1.96
C VAL A 192 9.47 5.58 -0.71
N GLY A 193 9.25 4.99 0.46
CA GLY A 193 9.51 5.67 1.73
C GLY A 193 9.45 4.76 2.93
N ASN A 194 9.79 5.30 4.10
CA ASN A 194 9.78 4.58 5.37
C ASN A 194 8.37 4.29 5.93
N GLY A 195 7.34 4.81 5.26
CA GLY A 195 5.95 4.63 5.61
C GLY A 195 5.11 5.80 5.14
N PHE A 196 3.80 5.59 5.04
CA PHE A 196 2.87 6.60 4.56
C PHE A 196 1.71 6.75 5.55
N LEU A 197 1.22 7.98 5.70
CA LEU A 197 0.08 8.34 6.51
C LEU A 197 -1.23 7.96 5.83
N TYR A 198 -2.33 8.03 6.58
CA TYR A 198 -3.66 7.74 6.07
C TYR A 198 -4.00 8.63 4.85
N ASN A 199 -4.33 8.00 3.72
CA ASN A 199 -4.55 8.61 2.41
C ASN A 199 -3.39 9.41 1.80
N GLN A 200 -2.18 9.40 2.38
CA GLN A 200 -1.11 10.31 1.96
C GLN A 200 -0.77 10.22 0.48
N VAL A 201 -0.50 9.01 -0.02
CA VAL A 201 -0.17 8.78 -1.44
C VAL A 201 -1.28 9.28 -2.36
N ARG A 202 -2.54 9.01 -2.01
CA ARG A 202 -3.70 9.43 -2.81
C ARG A 202 -3.91 10.93 -2.82
N ILE A 203 -3.59 11.62 -1.72
CA ILE A 203 -3.65 13.08 -1.64
C ILE A 203 -2.51 13.69 -2.46
N MET A 204 -1.29 13.16 -2.35
CA MET A 204 -0.14 13.61 -3.16
C MET A 204 -0.40 13.43 -4.66
N VAL A 205 -0.96 12.29 -5.08
CA VAL A 205 -1.33 12.05 -6.49
C VAL A 205 -2.39 13.06 -6.96
N ALA A 206 -3.46 13.29 -6.19
CA ALA A 206 -4.47 14.28 -6.56
C ALA A 206 -3.87 15.69 -6.70
N PHE A 207 -2.93 16.05 -5.82
CA PHE A 207 -2.23 17.31 -5.85
C PHE A 207 -1.33 17.46 -7.09
N LEU A 208 -0.56 16.41 -7.42
CA LEU A 208 0.27 16.39 -8.63
C LEU A 208 -0.59 16.48 -9.89
N LEU A 209 -1.75 15.81 -9.94
CA LEU A 209 -2.67 15.92 -11.08
C LEU A 209 -3.21 17.36 -11.26
N GLU A 210 -3.45 18.11 -10.18
CA GLU A 210 -3.79 19.53 -10.24
C GLU A 210 -2.63 20.43 -10.73
N ILE A 211 -1.38 20.04 -10.49
CA ILE A 211 -0.21 20.71 -11.07
C ILE A 211 -0.07 20.37 -12.57
N GLY A 212 -0.23 19.10 -12.90
CA GLY A 212 -0.13 18.57 -14.27
C GLY A 212 -1.17 19.16 -15.20
N ASN A 213 -2.39 19.42 -14.72
CA ASN A 213 -3.41 20.08 -15.53
C ASN A 213 -3.39 21.62 -15.48
N GLY A 214 -2.38 22.21 -14.82
CA GLY A 214 -2.17 23.66 -14.76
C GLY A 214 -3.04 24.42 -13.76
N ARG A 215 -3.85 23.77 -12.93
CA ARG A 215 -4.62 24.44 -11.85
C ARG A 215 -3.72 24.96 -10.73
N ARG A 216 -2.50 24.42 -10.62
CA ARG A 216 -1.49 24.82 -9.65
C ARG A 216 -0.14 25.13 -10.30
N PRO A 217 0.64 26.02 -9.68
CA PRO A 217 2.03 26.21 -10.08
C PRO A 217 2.88 24.99 -9.67
N VAL A 218 4.01 24.80 -10.34
CA VAL A 218 4.87 23.61 -10.17
C VAL A 218 5.55 23.58 -8.80
N ASP A 219 5.80 24.73 -8.18
CA ASP A 219 6.45 24.91 -6.88
C ASP A 219 5.47 24.92 -5.68
N ASP A 220 4.20 24.57 -5.90
CA ASP A 220 3.15 24.67 -4.86
C ASP A 220 3.34 23.66 -3.72
N VAL A 221 4.05 22.55 -3.97
CA VAL A 221 4.23 21.45 -3.00
C VAL A 221 4.89 21.96 -1.72
N MET A 222 6.04 22.63 -1.82
CA MET A 222 6.76 23.18 -0.67
C MET A 222 5.94 24.20 0.11
N ARG A 223 5.22 25.09 -0.59
CA ARG A 223 4.34 26.08 0.04
C ARG A 223 3.24 25.39 0.86
N VAL A 224 2.61 24.36 0.30
CA VAL A 224 1.53 23.61 0.96
C VAL A 224 2.06 22.79 2.13
N MET A 225 3.20 22.13 2.02
CA MET A 225 3.82 21.42 3.15
C MET A 225 4.13 22.37 4.31
N LYS A 226 4.74 23.53 4.03
CA LYS A 226 5.06 24.55 5.04
C LYS A 226 3.81 25.09 5.76
N ALA A 227 2.68 25.19 5.05
CA ALA A 227 1.44 25.70 5.62
C ALA A 227 0.77 24.73 6.62
N LYS A 228 1.12 23.44 6.60
CA LYS A 228 0.55 22.39 7.47
C LYS A 228 -0.99 22.44 7.54
N ASN A 229 -1.62 22.71 6.40
CA ASN A 229 -3.06 22.89 6.29
C ASN A 229 -3.63 21.95 5.22
N ARG A 230 -4.38 20.95 5.67
CA ARG A 230 -5.03 19.94 4.82
C ARG A 230 -6.05 20.53 3.84
N ASP A 231 -6.58 21.72 4.09
CA ASP A 231 -7.50 22.40 3.19
C ASP A 231 -6.82 22.93 1.92
N LEU A 232 -5.49 22.96 1.87
CA LEU A 232 -4.74 23.36 0.68
C LEU A 232 -4.53 22.21 -0.30
N ALA A 233 -4.64 20.96 0.15
CA ALA A 233 -4.55 19.74 -0.67
C ALA A 233 -5.85 18.92 -0.55
N ARG A 234 -6.98 19.51 -0.97
CA ARG A 234 -8.32 18.96 -0.71
C ARG A 234 -8.57 17.59 -1.32
N GLY A 235 -8.13 17.43 -2.58
CA GLY A 235 -8.36 16.24 -3.38
C GLY A 235 -7.82 14.96 -2.74
N THR A 236 -8.44 13.84 -3.06
CA THR A 236 -7.93 12.51 -2.72
C THR A 236 -8.23 11.62 -3.90
N ALA A 237 -7.19 11.08 -4.53
CA ALA A 237 -7.34 10.27 -5.72
C ALA A 237 -8.12 8.97 -5.39
N PRO A 238 -8.87 8.38 -6.35
CA PRO A 238 -9.58 7.12 -6.14
C PRO A 238 -8.72 6.00 -5.56
N ALA A 239 -9.28 5.14 -4.70
CA ALA A 239 -8.53 4.04 -4.09
C ALA A 239 -8.10 2.98 -5.12
N SER A 240 -8.93 2.77 -6.16
CA SER A 240 -8.73 1.79 -7.24
C SER A 240 -7.44 1.97 -8.04
N GLY A 241 -6.82 3.16 -7.98
CA GLY A 241 -5.54 3.39 -8.64
C GLY A 241 -4.34 2.97 -7.81
N LEU A 242 -4.49 2.74 -6.50
CA LEU A 242 -3.39 2.55 -5.57
C LEU A 242 -3.07 1.06 -5.33
N TYR A 243 -1.78 0.75 -5.38
CA TYR A 243 -1.22 -0.57 -5.13
C TYR A 243 -0.09 -0.47 -4.11
N LEU A 244 -0.14 -1.28 -3.05
CA LEU A 244 1.08 -1.60 -2.30
C LEU A 244 1.89 -2.62 -3.12
N VAL A 245 3.00 -2.18 -3.69
CA VAL A 245 3.83 -3.00 -4.58
C VAL A 245 4.72 -3.94 -3.79
N GLU A 246 5.41 -3.40 -2.79
CA GLU A 246 6.46 -4.11 -2.08
C GLU A 246 6.63 -3.56 -0.66
N VAL A 247 7.06 -4.44 0.23
CA VAL A 247 7.50 -4.11 1.59
C VAL A 247 8.87 -4.75 1.81
N THR A 248 9.86 -3.92 2.05
CA THR A 248 11.24 -4.36 2.24
C THR A 248 11.58 -4.39 3.74
N TYR A 249 12.26 -5.45 4.13
CA TYR A 249 12.79 -5.68 5.47
C TYR A 249 14.30 -5.74 5.32
N ASP A 250 15.06 -5.12 6.22
CA ASP A 250 16.48 -5.40 6.26
C ASP A 250 16.62 -6.85 6.69
N SER A 251 17.35 -7.66 5.91
CA SER A 251 17.77 -8.95 6.41
C SER A 251 18.55 -8.71 7.69
N PRO A 252 18.36 -9.50 8.78
CA PRO A 252 19.37 -9.53 9.81
C PRO A 252 20.68 -9.81 9.07
N ALA A 253 21.68 -8.95 9.27
CA ALA A 253 23.00 -9.13 8.69
C ALA A 253 23.35 -10.59 8.94
N ASN A 254 23.46 -11.38 7.86
CA ASN A 254 23.87 -12.77 7.97
C ASN A 254 25.11 -12.74 8.86
N SER A 255 25.00 -13.44 9.98
CA SER A 255 26.11 -13.90 10.77
C SER A 255 27.15 -14.47 9.79
N GLN A 256 28.15 -13.64 9.47
CA GLN A 256 29.46 -14.15 9.14
C GLN A 256 29.95 -14.90 10.38
N ASN A 257 30.59 -16.05 10.14
CA ASN A 257 31.12 -17.04 11.09
C ASN A 257 30.04 -18.03 11.57
N ASP A 258 30.11 -19.34 11.33
CA ASP A 258 31.21 -20.25 10.96
C ASP A 258 30.77 -21.32 9.95
#